data_AF-A0A7X7P015-F1
#
_entry.id   AF-A0A7X7P015-F1
#
_cell.length_a   1.000
_cell.length_b   1.000
_cell.length_c   1.000
_cell.angle_alpha   90.00
_cell.angle_beta   90.00
_cell.angle_gamma   90.00
#
_symmetry.space_group_name_H-M   'P 1'
#
loop_
_entity.id
_entity.type
_entity.pdbx_description
1 polymer ?
#
loop_
_entity_poly.entity_id
_entity_poly.type
_entity_poly.pdbx_seq_one_letter_code
_entity_poly.pdbx_strand_id
1 'polypeptide(L)'
;QWVGRETNVTDNLMYHLVKALHMAGRCVECGECERVCPVDIPLMLINEKLIQDVNKYFGPYEAGMEYVEGAKPPLSVYRENDPDDFI
;
A
#
# COMPACT_ATOMS: atom_id res chain seq x y z
N GLN A 1 7.09 -19.91 -5.02
CA GLN A 1 5.72 -19.42 -4.73
C GLN A 1 5.79 -18.62 -3.44
N TRP A 2 5.28 -17.38 -3.39
CA TRP A 2 5.44 -16.47 -2.24
C TRP A 2 4.36 -16.62 -1.15
N VAL A 3 3.18 -17.11 -1.52
CA VAL A 3 2.08 -17.45 -0.60
C VAL A 3 1.63 -18.86 -0.91
N GLY A 4 1.70 -19.76 0.07
CA GLY A 4 1.22 -21.14 0.01
C GLY A 4 -0.29 -21.25 -0.19
N ARG A 5 -0.80 -22.49 -0.24
CA ARG A 5 -2.25 -22.78 -0.19
C ARG A 5 -2.72 -23.16 1.21
N GLU A 6 -1.81 -23.19 2.16
CA GLU A 6 -2.08 -23.58 3.53
C GLU A 6 -2.49 -22.37 4.36
N THR A 7 -3.35 -22.60 5.35
CA THR A 7 -3.74 -21.57 6.33
C THR A 7 -2.77 -21.61 7.51
N ASN A 8 -1.54 -21.15 7.30
CA ASN A 8 -0.53 -21.00 8.35
C ASN A 8 -0.15 -19.52 8.56
N VAL A 9 0.51 -19.22 9.68
CA VAL A 9 0.82 -17.83 10.08
C VAL A 9 1.71 -17.14 9.05
N THR A 10 2.70 -17.83 8.52
CA THR A 10 3.66 -17.28 7.55
C THR A 10 2.97 -16.89 6.24
N ASP A 11 2.17 -17.80 5.68
CA ASP A 11 1.44 -17.57 4.43
C ASP A 11 0.38 -16.48 4.59
N ASN A 12 -0.34 -16.46 5.71
CA ASN A 12 -1.31 -15.41 6.01
C ASN A 12 -0.64 -14.03 6.15
N LEU A 13 0.49 -13.96 6.85
CA LEU A 13 1.26 -12.73 7.00
C LEU A 13 1.74 -12.22 5.63
N MET A 14 2.32 -13.09 4.81
CA MET A 14 2.77 -12.73 3.46
C MET A 14 1.62 -12.23 2.59
N TYR A 15 0.46 -12.90 2.63
CA TYR A 15 -0.74 -12.44 1.93
C TYR A 15 -1.13 -11.01 2.35
N HIS A 16 -1.20 -10.74 3.65
CA HIS A 16 -1.59 -9.43 4.15
C HIS A 16 -0.55 -8.35 3.84
N LEU A 17 0.74 -8.65 3.96
CA LEU A 17 1.83 -7.73 3.61
C LEU A 17 1.77 -7.34 2.13
N VAL A 18 1.67 -8.35 1.25
CA VAL A 18 1.56 -8.12 -0.19
C VAL A 18 0.29 -7.32 -0.52
N LYS A 19 -0.84 -7.64 0.11
CA LYS A 19 -2.09 -6.88 -0.09
C LYS A 19 -1.96 -5.42 0.35
N ALA A 20 -1.30 -5.16 1.47
CA ALA A 20 -1.05 -3.80 1.94
C ALA A 20 -0.13 -3.03 0.97
N LEU A 21 0.96 -3.65 0.52
CA LEU A 21 1.89 -3.03 -0.43
C LEU A 21 1.24 -2.74 -1.80
N HIS A 22 0.31 -3.58 -2.26
CA HIS A 22 -0.46 -3.28 -3.48
C HIS A 22 -1.33 -2.02 -3.36
N MET A 23 -1.68 -1.59 -2.14
CA MET A 23 -2.47 -0.38 -1.88
C MET A 23 -1.60 0.88 -1.68
N ALA A 24 -0.29 0.74 -1.48
CA ALA A 24 0.61 1.88 -1.31
C ALA A 24 0.55 2.81 -2.52
N GLY A 25 0.27 4.11 -2.28
CA GLY A 25 0.08 5.10 -3.34
C GLY A 25 -1.24 4.95 -4.13
N ARG A 26 -2.19 4.12 -3.68
CA ARG A 26 -3.48 3.89 -4.36
C ARG A 26 -4.71 4.07 -3.47
N CYS A 27 -4.52 4.00 -2.16
CA CYS A 27 -5.60 4.25 -1.21
C CYS A 27 -6.07 5.72 -1.30
N VAL A 28 -7.36 5.93 -1.53
CA VAL A 28 -8.03 7.25 -1.59
C VAL A 28 -8.72 7.61 -0.27
N GLU A 29 -8.34 6.95 0.82
CA GLU A 29 -8.81 7.24 2.18
C GLU A 29 -10.34 7.14 2.39
N CYS A 30 -11.03 6.28 1.62
CA CYS A 30 -12.49 6.16 1.70
C CYS A 30 -13.01 5.44 2.97
N GLY A 31 -12.16 4.83 3.79
CA GLY A 31 -12.56 4.14 5.02
C GLY A 31 -13.29 2.80 4.83
N GLU A 32 -13.66 2.46 3.59
CA GLU A 32 -14.58 1.36 3.34
C GLU A 32 -14.01 -0.02 3.73
N CYS A 33 -12.70 -0.20 3.59
CA CYS A 33 -12.04 -1.45 3.98
C CYS A 33 -12.18 -1.76 5.48
N GLU A 34 -12.11 -0.75 6.34
CA GLU A 34 -12.30 -0.88 7.78
C GLU A 34 -13.78 -1.02 8.12
N ARG A 35 -14.64 -0.18 7.53
CA ARG A 35 -16.10 -0.19 7.75
C ARG A 35 -16.73 -1.55 7.48
N VAL A 36 -16.27 -2.28 6.47
CA VAL A 36 -16.81 -3.59 6.07
C VAL A 36 -16.11 -4.77 6.72
N CYS A 37 -15.08 -4.54 7.56
CA CYS A 37 -14.30 -5.63 8.14
C CYS A 37 -15.16 -6.42 9.15
N PRO A 38 -15.37 -7.73 8.96
CA PRO A 38 -16.24 -8.52 9.85
C PRO A 38 -15.63 -8.83 11.21
N VAL A 39 -14.36 -8.47 11.42
CA VAL A 39 -13.57 -8.76 12.62
C VAL A 39 -12.88 -7.51 13.18
N ASP A 40 -13.37 -6.32 12.81
CA ASP A 40 -12.97 -5.03 13.39
C ASP A 40 -11.46 -4.74 13.36
N ILE A 41 -10.76 -5.19 12.32
CA ILE A 41 -9.34 -4.86 12.13
C ILE A 41 -9.25 -3.39 11.69
N PRO A 42 -8.37 -2.58 12.30
CA PRO A 42 -8.16 -1.18 11.92
C PRO A 42 -7.34 -1.07 10.62
N LEU A 43 -7.95 -1.45 9.50
CA LEU A 43 -7.29 -1.48 8.19
C LEU A 43 -6.90 -0.09 7.69
N MET A 44 -7.62 0.96 8.11
CA MET A 44 -7.26 2.33 7.73
C MET A 44 -5.93 2.75 8.33
N LEU A 45 -5.63 2.36 9.58
CA LEU A 45 -4.36 2.67 10.22
C LEU A 45 -3.15 2.17 9.42
N ILE A 46 -3.27 0.99 8.80
CA ILE A 46 -2.23 0.42 7.94
C ILE A 46 -2.08 1.27 6.67
N ASN A 47 -3.19 1.64 6.02
CA ASN A 47 -3.15 2.44 4.79
C ASN A 47 -2.64 3.86 5.05
N GLU A 48 -3.03 4.50 6.15
CA GLU A 48 -2.50 5.80 6.57
C GLU A 48 -0.99 5.76 6.78
N LYS A 49 -0.48 4.71 7.43
CA LYS A 49 0.97 4.53 7.59
C LYS A 49 1.67 4.40 6.24
N LEU A 50 1.09 3.65 5.29
CA LEU A 50 1.64 3.51 3.95
C LEU A 50 1.61 4.83 3.18
N ILE A 51 0.55 5.64 3.31
CA ILE A 51 0.47 6.98 2.73
C ILE A 51 1.58 7.87 3.29
N GLN A 52 1.81 7.85 4.61
CA GLN A 52 2.88 8.61 5.24
C GLN A 52 4.26 8.16 4.75
N ASP A 53 4.49 6.85 4.63
CA ASP A 53 5.77 6.33 4.12
C ASP A 53 5.99 6.69 2.65
N VAL A 54 4.96 6.55 1.82
CA VAL A 54 5.03 6.96 0.41
C VAL A 54 5.37 8.45 0.31
N ASN A 55 4.71 9.30 1.10
CA ASN A 55 4.99 10.73 1.13
C ASN A 55 6.42 11.03 1.61
N LYS A 56 6.90 10.31 2.62
CA LYS A 56 8.23 10.49 3.20
C LYS A 56 9.34 10.09 2.22
N TYR A 57 9.20 8.96 1.55
CA TYR A 57 10.26 8.38 0.72
C TYR A 57 10.17 8.81 -0.74
N PHE A 58 8.97 8.93 -1.32
CA PHE A 58 8.75 9.19 -2.74
C PHE A 58 8.23 10.60 -3.03
N GLY A 59 8.13 11.44 -2.00
CA GLY A 59 7.66 12.83 -2.09
C GLY A 59 6.13 12.96 -2.02
N PRO A 60 5.61 14.21 -1.98
CA PRO A 60 4.20 14.49 -1.84
C PRO A 60 3.37 13.80 -2.92
N TYR A 61 2.40 12.98 -2.49
CA TYR A 61 1.52 12.24 -3.37
C TYR A 61 0.16 12.00 -2.69
N GLU A 62 -0.91 12.32 -3.42
CA GLU A 62 -2.30 12.13 -2.96
C GLU A 62 -3.06 11.33 -4.01
N ALA A 63 -3.53 10.13 -3.64
CA ALA A 63 -4.14 9.23 -4.61
C ALA A 63 -5.52 9.74 -5.04
N GLY A 64 -5.77 9.73 -6.35
CA GLY A 64 -7.10 10.04 -6.91
C GLY A 64 -7.47 11.52 -6.96
N MET A 65 -6.60 12.43 -6.52
CA MET A 65 -6.87 13.88 -6.51
C MET A 65 -6.63 14.57 -7.84
N GLU A 66 -5.64 14.12 -8.61
CA GLU A 66 -5.30 14.68 -9.92
C GLU A 66 -5.19 13.56 -10.95
N TYR A 67 -5.77 13.77 -12.13
CA TYR A 67 -5.57 12.90 -13.29
C TYR A 67 -4.53 13.54 -14.21
N VAL A 68 -3.37 12.88 -14.33
CA VAL A 68 -2.32 13.23 -15.28
C VAL A 68 -2.14 12.05 -16.23
N GLU A 69 -2.22 12.31 -17.53
CA GLU A 69 -2.07 11.27 -18.55
C GLU A 69 -0.71 10.58 -18.42
N GLY A 70 -0.73 9.24 -18.32
CA GLY A 70 0.49 8.43 -18.16
C GLY A 70 1.09 8.44 -16.75
N ALA A 71 0.56 9.22 -15.81
CA ALA A 71 1.02 9.16 -14.42
C ALA A 71 0.68 7.81 -13.78
N LYS A 72 1.64 7.29 -13.03
CA LYS A 72 1.53 6.04 -12.28
C LYS A 72 1.82 6.34 -10.81
N PRO A 73 1.18 5.62 -9.88
CA PRO A 73 1.43 5.84 -8.47
C PRO A 73 2.87 5.44 -8.10
N PRO A 74 3.37 5.93 -6.95
CA PRO A 74 4.63 5.48 -6.36
C PRO A 74 4.71 3.95 -6.28
N LEU A 75 5.93 3.41 -6.32
CA LEU A 75 6.22 1.96 -6.33
C LEU A 75 5.73 1.18 -7.56
N SER A 76 5.08 1.84 -8.53
CA SER A 76 4.62 1.20 -9.79
C SER A 76 5.50 1.55 -11.00
N VAL A 77 6.51 2.39 -10.78
CA VAL A 77 7.51 2.80 -11.75
C VAL A 77 8.87 2.86 -11.08
N TYR A 78 9.90 2.54 -11.83
CA TYR A 78 11.29 2.78 -11.44
C TYR A 78 11.67 4.23 -11.80
N ARG A 79 12.36 4.93 -10.90
CA ARG A 79 13.02 6.22 -11.17
C ARG A 79 14.46 6.14 -10.69
N GLU A 80 15.39 6.73 -11.44
CA GLU A 80 16.83 6.73 -11.10
C GLU A 80 17.15 7.46 -9.80
N ASN A 81 16.24 8.35 -9.38
CA ASN A 81 16.34 9.22 -8.21
C ASN A 81 15.35 8.82 -7.10
N ASP A 82 14.77 7.62 -7.16
CA ASP A 82 14.10 7.03 -6.00
C ASP A 82 15.15 6.83 -4.87
N PRO A 83 14.76 6.95 -3.59
CA PRO A 83 15.70 6.69 -2.50
C PRO A 83 16.24 5.27 -2.58
N ASP A 84 17.53 5.07 -2.30
CA ASP A 84 18.15 3.74 -2.23
C ASP A 84 18.36 3.26 -0.78
N ASP A 85 17.98 4.08 0.20
CA ASP A 85 18.34 3.93 1.62
C ASP A 85 17.48 2.86 2.37
N PHE A 86 16.87 1.93 1.65
CA PHE A 86 15.95 0.92 2.18
C PHE A 86 16.36 -0.54 1.89
N ILE A 87 17.60 -0.78 1.44
CA ILE A 87 18.23 -2.12 1.32
C ILE A 87 19.51 -2.19 2.15
#